data_AF-A0A7G1I4T2-F1
#
_entry.id   AF-A0A7G1I4T2-F1
#
_cell.length_a   1.000
_cell.length_b   1.000
_cell.length_c   1.000
_cell.angle_alpha   90.00
_cell.angle_beta   90.00
_cell.angle_gamma   90.00
#
_symmetry.space_group_name_H-M   'P 1'
#
loop_
_entity.id
_entity.type
_entity.pdbx_description
1 polymer ?
#
loop_
_entity_poly.entity_id
_entity_poly.type
_entity_poly.pdbx_seq_one_letter_code
_entity_poly.pdbx_strand_id
1 'polypeptide(L)'
;MLRPTPDPDRFVGRVVLSGAQGQTLMVIDEIDMAVLRAAAETALASHAFDLRWEPIDSGHPAAETGPVLLVDEQGVGNRGSDELWEAVCAGLSRRASRYRVVRARDQTGLLDALTHESWHAVVLVCPPRSADEALADGEQLELAQSRTLFVAGMVKTLSQRDVGSGPRLWIVTRGAQQVSFGESVTLAQSTLRGIARVLAFEHPELATTIIDVEAEGSGSAGALVDELCAESSHDEVALRDGQRYVHRLVPVAVSAQSEFPVERRPVRVDLDSGGAVRLQIDQPGRLDALAVHAMRHVPPAADQVEIRVVAAGVSAGDVLKATGGYPTGPTARRSWAVNAWDT
;
A
#
# COMPACT_ATOMS: atom_id res chain seq x y z
N MET A 1 -29.17 21.15 -39.43
CA MET A 1 -27.74 20.90 -39.65
C MET A 1 -26.95 21.89 -38.81
N LEU A 2 -26.14 21.38 -37.88
CA LEU A 2 -25.28 22.17 -37.00
C LEU A 2 -23.88 22.23 -37.58
N ARG A 3 -23.22 23.38 -37.47
CA ARG A 3 -21.85 23.61 -37.93
C ARG A 3 -20.99 24.04 -36.74
N PRO A 4 -19.76 23.51 -36.62
CA PRO A 4 -18.84 23.95 -35.59
C PRO A 4 -18.46 25.42 -35.81
N THR A 5 -18.24 26.14 -34.72
CA THR A 5 -17.69 27.50 -34.73
C THR A 5 -16.18 27.47 -34.50
N PRO A 6 -15.47 28.62 -34.50
CA PRO A 6 -14.07 28.69 -34.07
C PRO A 6 -13.83 28.26 -32.61
N ASP A 7 -14.88 28.30 -31.77
CA ASP A 7 -14.87 27.69 -30.45
C ASP A 7 -15.23 26.19 -30.61
N PRO A 8 -14.32 25.27 -30.26
CA PRO A 8 -14.50 23.83 -30.48
C PRO A 8 -15.66 23.23 -29.69
N ASP A 9 -16.10 23.89 -28.62
CA ASP A 9 -17.23 23.46 -27.81
C ASP A 9 -18.54 24.16 -28.20
N ARG A 10 -18.57 24.93 -29.30
CA ARG A 10 -19.77 25.69 -29.72
C ARG A 10 -20.20 25.40 -31.16
N PHE A 11 -21.50 25.22 -31.34
CA PHE A 11 -22.12 24.87 -32.61
C PHE A 11 -23.27 25.83 -32.92
N VAL A 12 -23.33 26.24 -34.19
CA VAL A 12 -24.43 27.07 -34.69
C VAL A 12 -25.14 26.39 -35.84
N GLY A 13 -26.46 26.52 -35.92
CA GLY A 13 -27.17 26.07 -37.10
C GLY A 13 -28.68 25.98 -36.96
N ARG A 14 -29.27 25.26 -37.91
CA ARG A 14 -30.70 25.10 -38.04
C ARG A 14 -31.13 23.76 -37.45
N VAL A 15 -32.15 23.74 -36.60
CA VAL A 15 -32.83 22.50 -36.20
C VAL A 15 -34.19 22.45 -36.86
N VAL A 16 -34.48 21.31 -37.49
CA VAL A 16 -35.77 21.02 -38.12
C VAL A 16 -36.37 19.86 -37.33
N LEU A 17 -37.50 20.13 -36.69
CA LEU A 17 -38.32 19.14 -36.01
C LEU A 17 -39.31 18.59 -37.03
N SER A 18 -39.22 17.30 -37.32
CA SER A 18 -40.11 16.61 -38.26
C SER A 18 -41.03 15.64 -37.53
N GLY A 19 -42.27 15.55 -38.00
CA GLY A 19 -43.27 14.59 -37.51
C GLY A 19 -43.02 13.18 -38.04
N ALA A 20 -43.78 12.21 -37.53
CA ALA A 20 -43.61 10.79 -37.82
C ALA A 20 -43.79 10.41 -39.32
N GLN A 21 -44.37 11.28 -40.15
CA GLN A 21 -44.53 11.07 -41.60
C GLN A 21 -43.57 11.96 -42.42
N GLY A 22 -42.53 12.53 -41.79
CA GLY A 22 -41.50 13.33 -42.46
C GLY A 22 -41.90 14.80 -42.72
N GLN A 23 -43.10 15.22 -42.35
CA GLN A 23 -43.51 16.62 -42.46
C GLN A 23 -42.76 17.48 -41.44
N THR A 24 -42.35 18.69 -41.84
CA THR A 24 -41.69 19.63 -40.93
C THR A 24 -42.73 20.25 -39.99
N LEU A 25 -42.55 20.08 -38.68
CA LEU A 25 -43.43 20.61 -37.63
C LEU A 25 -42.93 21.95 -37.08
N MET A 26 -41.61 22.12 -36.97
CA MET A 26 -41.00 23.35 -36.47
C MET A 26 -39.61 23.51 -37.07
N VAL A 27 -39.27 24.76 -37.40
CA VAL A 27 -37.94 25.14 -37.80
C VAL A 27 -37.46 26.21 -36.83
N ILE A 28 -36.32 25.96 -36.21
CA ILE A 28 -35.62 26.96 -35.42
C ILE A 28 -34.38 27.34 -36.21
N ASP A 29 -34.41 28.58 -36.69
CA ASP A 29 -33.29 29.23 -37.36
C ASP A 29 -32.42 29.92 -36.29
N GLU A 30 -31.10 29.74 -36.41
CA GLU A 30 -30.09 30.32 -35.52
C GLU A 30 -30.07 29.77 -34.07
N ILE A 31 -29.90 28.45 -33.93
CA ILE A 31 -29.56 27.86 -32.64
C ILE A 31 -28.06 28.01 -32.39
N ASP A 32 -27.72 28.45 -31.18
CA ASP A 32 -26.38 28.48 -30.61
C ASP A 32 -26.32 27.49 -29.44
N MET A 33 -25.45 26.49 -29.53
CA MET A 33 -25.26 25.49 -28.49
C MET A 33 -23.81 25.50 -28.01
N ALA A 34 -23.63 25.51 -26.69
CA ALA A 34 -22.34 25.27 -26.05
C ALA A 34 -22.34 23.89 -25.37
N VAL A 35 -21.30 23.09 -25.62
CA VAL A 35 -21.03 21.85 -24.93
C VAL A 35 -20.39 22.21 -23.58
N LEU A 36 -21.16 22.12 -22.51
CA LEU A 36 -20.65 22.28 -21.16
C LEU A 36 -19.84 21.03 -20.79
N ARG A 37 -18.53 21.04 -21.02
CA ARG A 37 -17.62 20.07 -20.38
C ARG A 37 -17.59 20.38 -18.89
N ALA A 38 -18.02 19.42 -18.07
CA ALA A 38 -18.10 19.63 -16.63
C ALA A 38 -16.71 19.93 -16.06
N ALA A 39 -16.50 21.15 -15.54
CA ALA A 39 -15.29 21.56 -14.83
C ALA A 39 -14.96 20.68 -13.60
N ALA A 40 -15.91 19.82 -13.18
CA ALA A 40 -15.81 18.91 -12.04
C ALA A 40 -14.69 17.85 -12.19
N GLU A 41 -14.37 17.40 -13.40
CA GLU A 41 -13.30 16.38 -13.61
C GLU A 41 -11.91 16.93 -13.26
N THR A 42 -11.64 18.20 -13.55
CA THR A 42 -10.39 18.89 -13.24
C THR A 42 -10.19 19.11 -11.73
N ALA A 43 -11.27 19.26 -10.96
CA ALA A 43 -11.20 19.51 -9.53
C ALA A 43 -10.85 18.25 -8.72
N LEU A 44 -11.27 17.06 -9.19
CA LEU A 44 -10.91 15.80 -8.51
C LEU A 44 -9.43 15.46 -8.72
N ALA A 45 -8.91 15.72 -9.92
CA ALA A 45 -7.51 15.51 -10.29
C ALA A 45 -6.55 16.33 -9.41
N SER A 46 -6.91 17.57 -9.05
CA SER A 46 -6.06 18.44 -8.23
C SER A 46 -6.06 18.09 -6.74
N HIS A 47 -6.90 17.15 -6.29
CA HIS A 47 -7.02 16.73 -4.88
C HIS A 47 -6.79 15.23 -4.68
N ALA A 48 -6.40 14.51 -5.74
CA ALA A 48 -6.05 13.10 -5.66
C ALA A 48 -4.58 12.93 -5.30
N PHE A 49 -4.32 12.22 -4.22
CA PHE A 49 -2.98 11.90 -3.76
C PHE A 49 -2.80 10.39 -3.64
N ASP A 50 -1.59 9.95 -3.93
CA ASP A 50 -1.12 8.58 -3.78
C ASP A 50 -0.10 8.53 -2.64
N LEU A 51 0.00 7.38 -2.00
CA LEU A 51 0.97 7.12 -0.95
C LEU A 51 2.08 6.26 -1.53
N ARG A 52 3.31 6.78 -1.58
CA ARG A 52 4.44 6.12 -2.23
C ARG A 52 5.64 5.99 -1.31
N TRP A 53 6.26 4.82 -1.34
CA TRP A 53 7.57 4.61 -0.75
C TRP A 53 8.63 5.14 -1.71
N GLU A 54 9.39 6.13 -1.25
CA GLU A 54 10.51 6.68 -2.01
C GLU A 54 11.82 6.23 -1.39
N PRO A 55 12.74 5.63 -2.18
CA PRO A 55 14.07 5.31 -1.69
C PRO A 55 14.82 6.61 -1.41
N ILE A 56 15.47 6.66 -0.26
CA ILE A 56 16.34 7.76 0.13
C ILE A 56 17.66 7.21 0.66
N ASP A 57 18.69 8.03 0.64
CA ASP A 57 19.96 7.65 1.24
C ASP A 57 19.78 7.37 2.74
N SER A 58 20.49 6.36 3.22
CA SER A 58 20.59 6.08 4.65
C SER A 58 21.12 7.32 5.35
N GLY A 59 20.48 7.69 6.48
CA GLY A 59 20.90 8.85 7.25
C GLY A 59 22.31 8.69 7.81
N HIS A 60 22.83 9.75 8.42
CA HIS A 60 24.08 9.68 9.18
C HIS A 60 23.78 9.27 10.64
N PRO A 61 24.02 8.00 11.03
CA PRO A 61 23.78 7.57 12.40
C PRO A 61 24.74 8.29 13.35
N ALA A 62 24.27 8.62 14.56
CA ALA A 62 25.17 9.06 15.61
C ALA A 62 26.10 7.91 16.03
N ALA A 63 27.34 8.24 16.38
CA ALA A 63 28.29 7.26 16.88
C ALA A 63 27.84 6.62 18.21
N GLU A 64 27.12 7.41 19.02
CA GLU A 64 26.57 7.02 20.32
C GLU A 64 25.15 7.56 20.49
N THR A 65 24.33 6.87 21.29
CA THR A 65 22.98 7.30 21.68
C THR A 65 22.78 7.23 23.20
N GLY A 66 21.77 7.93 23.70
CA GLY A 66 21.42 7.94 25.12
C GLY A 66 20.89 6.58 25.62
N PRO A 67 20.33 6.51 26.84
CA PRO A 67 19.80 5.27 27.38
C PRO A 67 18.59 4.77 26.56
N VAL A 68 18.56 3.48 26.20
CA VAL A 68 17.50 2.87 25.39
C VAL A 68 16.75 1.77 26.15
N LEU A 69 15.41 1.83 26.18
CA LEU A 69 14.56 0.73 26.62
C LEU A 69 14.11 -0.08 25.41
N LEU A 70 14.50 -1.34 25.33
CA LEU A 70 14.10 -2.26 24.28
C LEU A 70 12.99 -3.18 24.79
N VAL A 71 11.82 -3.13 24.16
CA VAL A 71 10.63 -3.90 24.51
C VAL A 71 10.51 -5.08 23.54
N ASP A 72 10.70 -6.28 24.09
CA ASP A 72 10.63 -7.56 23.40
C ASP A 72 9.18 -8.07 23.37
N GLU A 73 8.55 -8.08 22.20
CA GLU A 73 7.23 -8.67 22.06
C GLU A 73 7.28 -10.21 21.90
N GLN A 74 8.45 -10.81 21.71
CA GLN A 74 8.56 -12.27 21.61
C GLN A 74 8.25 -12.94 22.96
N GLY A 75 7.04 -13.51 23.06
CA GLY A 75 6.71 -14.48 24.09
C GLY A 75 7.53 -15.76 23.89
N VAL A 76 8.21 -16.25 24.94
CA VAL A 76 9.00 -17.50 24.92
C VAL A 76 8.21 -18.64 24.26
N GLY A 77 8.69 -19.14 23.12
CA GLY A 77 8.00 -20.19 22.38
C GLY A 77 8.62 -20.75 21.09
N ASN A 78 9.60 -20.12 20.44
CA ASN A 78 10.24 -20.76 19.28
C ASN A 78 11.77 -20.58 19.26
N ARG A 79 12.49 -21.70 19.18
CA ARG A 79 13.95 -21.83 19.32
C ARG A 79 14.69 -21.50 18.02
N GLY A 80 14.40 -20.34 17.44
CA GLY A 80 15.20 -19.78 16.34
C GLY A 80 16.02 -18.60 16.87
N SER A 81 17.28 -18.50 16.45
CA SER A 81 18.03 -17.24 16.55
C SER A 81 17.32 -16.20 15.70
N ASP A 82 16.61 -15.28 16.33
CA ASP A 82 16.08 -14.10 15.64
C ASP A 82 17.26 -13.17 15.35
N GLU A 83 17.81 -13.30 14.13
CA GLU A 83 19.01 -12.58 13.71
C GLU A 83 18.83 -11.06 13.83
N LEU A 84 17.63 -10.55 13.54
CA LEU A 84 17.32 -9.13 13.69
C LEU A 84 17.43 -8.72 15.15
N TRP A 85 16.80 -9.47 16.05
CA TRP A 85 16.81 -9.19 17.49
C TRP A 85 18.23 -9.24 18.08
N GLU A 86 19.00 -10.28 17.71
CA GLU A 86 20.38 -10.44 18.15
C GLU A 86 21.26 -9.28 17.66
N ALA A 87 21.11 -8.89 16.39
CA ALA A 87 21.85 -7.77 15.82
C ALA A 87 21.46 -6.42 16.44
N VAL A 88 20.18 -6.19 16.74
CA VAL A 88 19.72 -4.98 17.45
C VAL A 88 20.32 -4.93 18.85
N CYS A 89 20.29 -6.02 19.60
CA CYS A 89 20.93 -6.11 20.91
C CYS A 89 22.45 -5.86 20.83
N ALA A 90 23.13 -6.48 19.87
CA ALA A 90 24.57 -6.32 19.65
C ALA A 90 24.94 -4.90 19.15
N GLY A 91 24.05 -4.23 18.41
CA GLY A 91 24.19 -2.85 17.98
C GLY A 91 24.04 -1.87 19.14
N LEU A 92 22.94 -1.99 19.90
CA LEU A 92 22.66 -1.13 21.04
C LEU A 92 23.66 -1.31 22.17
N SER A 93 24.15 -2.53 22.43
CA SER A 93 25.20 -2.75 23.44
C SER A 93 26.51 -2.03 23.14
N ARG A 94 26.78 -1.70 21.87
CA ARG A 94 27.96 -0.94 21.44
C ARG A 94 27.74 0.57 21.37
N ARG A 95 26.51 1.02 21.07
CA ARG A 95 26.23 2.44 20.77
C ARG A 95 25.39 3.16 21.81
N ALA A 96 24.54 2.47 22.56
CA ALA A 96 23.75 3.09 23.62
C ALA A 96 24.61 3.21 24.88
N SER A 97 24.58 4.38 25.53
CA SER A 97 25.24 4.58 26.83
C SER A 97 24.73 3.60 27.91
N ARG A 98 23.48 3.16 27.77
CA ARG A 98 22.85 2.10 28.56
C ARG A 98 21.70 1.51 27.75
N TYR A 99 21.49 0.20 27.79
CA TYR A 99 20.24 -0.37 27.29
C TYR A 99 19.67 -1.39 28.27
N ARG A 100 18.34 -1.46 28.37
CA ARG A 100 17.61 -2.44 29.17
C ARG A 100 16.61 -3.14 28.27
N VAL A 101 16.54 -4.46 28.38
CA VAL A 101 15.52 -5.28 27.69
C VAL A 101 14.42 -5.61 28.69
N VAL A 102 13.17 -5.41 28.28
CA VAL A 102 11.98 -5.83 29.03
C VAL A 102 11.04 -6.55 28.08
N ARG A 103 10.42 -7.64 28.54
CA ARG A 103 9.41 -8.35 27.73
C ARG A 103 8.07 -7.63 27.81
N ALA A 104 7.36 -7.52 26.70
CA ALA A 104 6.02 -6.92 26.64
C ALA A 104 5.03 -7.60 27.61
N ARG A 105 5.17 -8.93 27.81
CA ARG A 105 4.35 -9.69 28.77
C ARG A 105 4.71 -9.46 30.24
N ASP A 106 5.89 -8.91 30.53
CA ASP A 106 6.29 -8.51 31.89
C ASP A 106 5.75 -7.10 32.18
N GLN A 107 4.44 -7.02 32.40
CA GLN A 107 3.74 -5.75 32.60
C GLN A 107 4.30 -4.96 33.79
N THR A 108 4.63 -5.64 34.89
CA THR A 108 5.19 -5.00 36.08
C THR A 108 6.57 -4.43 35.80
N GLY A 109 7.47 -5.21 35.19
CA GLY A 109 8.82 -4.75 34.84
C GLY A 109 8.81 -3.62 33.81
N LEU A 110 7.85 -3.65 32.86
CA LEU A 110 7.69 -2.61 31.86
C LEU A 110 7.16 -1.31 32.47
N LEU A 111 6.13 -1.39 33.31
CA LEU A 111 5.59 -0.23 34.02
C LEU A 111 6.66 0.41 34.92
N ASP A 112 7.43 -0.39 35.64
CA ASP A 112 8.56 0.07 36.46
C ASP A 112 9.59 0.84 35.61
N ALA A 113 10.06 0.22 34.52
CA ALA A 113 11.05 0.83 33.62
C ALA A 113 10.53 2.13 32.99
N LEU A 114 9.26 2.18 32.58
CA LEU A 114 8.64 3.36 31.97
C LEU A 114 8.38 4.48 33.00
N THR A 115 8.12 4.15 34.27
CA THR A 115 7.70 5.11 35.30
C THR A 115 8.85 5.65 36.14
N HIS A 116 9.90 4.86 36.37
CA HIS A 116 10.96 5.21 37.33
C HIS A 116 12.33 5.51 36.72
N GLU A 117 12.53 5.23 35.43
CA GLU A 117 13.83 5.47 34.76
C GLU A 117 13.74 6.48 33.62
N SER A 118 14.80 7.23 33.35
CA SER A 118 14.87 8.14 32.19
C SER A 118 15.47 7.44 30.98
N TRP A 119 14.81 7.59 29.83
CA TRP A 119 15.20 7.01 28.55
C TRP A 119 15.38 8.11 27.52
N HIS A 120 16.36 7.94 26.65
CA HIS A 120 16.48 8.70 25.41
C HIS A 120 15.52 8.15 24.36
N ALA A 121 15.39 6.83 24.29
CA ALA A 121 14.48 6.15 23.39
C ALA A 121 13.82 4.91 24.01
N VAL A 122 12.59 4.64 23.61
CA VAL A 122 11.86 3.39 23.85
C VAL A 122 11.60 2.74 22.50
N VAL A 123 12.01 1.47 22.35
CA VAL A 123 11.93 0.74 21.08
C VAL A 123 11.07 -0.51 21.29
N LEU A 124 9.91 -0.57 20.65
CA LEU A 124 9.10 -1.78 20.56
C LEU A 124 9.50 -2.57 19.31
N VAL A 125 9.83 -3.86 19.46
CA VAL A 125 10.15 -4.73 18.32
C VAL A 125 9.15 -5.88 18.25
N CYS A 126 8.38 -5.91 17.16
CA CYS A 126 7.46 -6.98 16.85
C CYS A 126 8.19 -8.29 16.45
N PRO A 127 7.55 -9.46 16.63
CA PRO A 127 8.14 -10.75 16.27
C PRO A 127 8.21 -10.94 14.73
N PRO A 128 8.95 -11.95 14.24
CA PRO A 128 8.92 -12.36 12.84
C PRO A 128 7.50 -12.75 12.42
N ARG A 129 7.20 -12.56 11.13
CA ARG A 129 5.90 -12.92 10.55
C ARG A 129 5.50 -14.34 10.87
N SER A 130 6.45 -15.27 10.79
CA SER A 130 6.23 -16.68 11.10
C SER A 130 5.64 -16.93 12.50
N ALA A 131 5.90 -16.06 13.47
CA ALA A 131 5.30 -16.16 14.80
C ALA A 131 3.82 -15.74 14.82
N ASP A 132 3.46 -14.71 14.06
CA ASP A 132 2.09 -14.21 13.96
C ASP A 132 1.22 -15.10 13.07
N GLU A 133 1.74 -15.54 11.93
CA GLU A 133 1.03 -16.40 10.97
C GLU A 133 0.91 -17.86 11.43
N ALA A 134 1.56 -18.23 12.54
CA ALA A 134 1.30 -19.49 13.22
C ALA A 134 -0.09 -19.54 13.89
N LEU A 135 -0.72 -18.38 14.11
CA LEU A 135 -2.05 -18.24 14.69
C LEU A 135 -3.13 -18.27 13.60
N ALA A 136 -4.35 -18.68 13.96
CA ALA A 136 -5.48 -18.61 13.04
C ALA A 136 -5.88 -17.16 12.74
N ASP A 137 -6.51 -16.90 11.58
CA ASP A 137 -6.88 -15.54 11.13
C ASP A 137 -7.67 -14.74 12.18
N GLY A 138 -8.59 -15.38 12.91
CA GLY A 138 -9.36 -14.71 13.98
C GLY A 138 -8.48 -14.28 15.16
N GLU A 139 -7.51 -15.11 15.55
CA GLU A 139 -6.56 -14.81 16.62
C GLU A 139 -5.57 -13.71 16.20
N GLN A 140 -5.18 -13.67 14.91
CA GLN A 140 -4.34 -12.59 14.37
C GLN A 140 -5.04 -11.22 14.45
N LEU A 141 -6.36 -11.17 14.24
CA LEU A 141 -7.14 -9.94 14.41
C LEU A 141 -7.16 -9.46 15.86
N GLU A 142 -7.40 -10.36 16.81
CA GLU A 142 -7.34 -10.05 18.24
C GLU A 142 -5.94 -9.59 18.65
N LEU A 143 -4.89 -10.23 18.12
CA LEU A 143 -3.50 -9.84 18.34
C LEU A 143 -3.24 -8.40 17.83
N ALA A 144 -3.70 -8.06 16.62
CA ALA A 144 -3.55 -6.71 16.05
C ALA A 144 -4.21 -5.62 16.93
N GLN A 145 -5.37 -5.92 17.52
CA GLN A 145 -6.06 -5.02 18.45
C GLN A 145 -5.28 -4.91 19.76
N SER A 146 -4.82 -6.03 20.31
CA SER A 146 -4.07 -6.07 21.57
C SER A 146 -2.76 -5.27 21.48
N ARG A 147 -2.03 -5.33 20.36
CA ARG A 147 -0.83 -4.54 20.08
C ARG A 147 -1.10 -3.04 20.06
N THR A 148 -2.19 -2.64 19.42
CA THR A 148 -2.61 -1.24 19.36
C THR A 148 -2.90 -0.71 20.78
N LEU A 149 -3.64 -1.47 21.58
CA LEU A 149 -3.93 -1.13 22.98
C LEU A 149 -2.68 -1.15 23.85
N PHE A 150 -1.75 -2.06 23.60
CA PHE A 150 -0.48 -2.14 24.30
C PHE A 150 0.37 -0.87 24.10
N VAL A 151 0.52 -0.42 22.84
CA VAL A 151 1.21 0.84 22.54
C VAL A 151 0.51 2.03 23.18
N ALA A 152 -0.83 2.11 23.10
CA ALA A 152 -1.59 3.15 23.79
C ALA A 152 -1.35 3.15 25.32
N GLY A 153 -1.27 1.97 25.92
CA GLY A 153 -0.96 1.80 27.35
C GLY A 153 0.44 2.28 27.70
N MET A 154 1.45 1.94 26.90
CA MET A 154 2.83 2.41 27.09
C MET A 154 2.91 3.94 27.03
N VAL A 155 2.29 4.54 26.00
CA VAL A 155 2.27 6.00 25.85
C VAL A 155 1.56 6.66 27.03
N LYS A 156 0.40 6.14 27.44
CA LYS A 156 -0.31 6.65 28.61
C LYS A 156 0.57 6.69 29.87
N THR A 157 1.39 5.66 30.09
CA THR A 157 2.36 5.63 31.21
C THR A 157 3.48 6.66 31.01
N LEU A 158 4.01 6.81 29.80
CA LEU A 158 5.06 7.78 29.51
C LEU A 158 4.58 9.23 29.68
N SER A 159 3.37 9.55 29.22
CA SER A 159 2.81 10.90 29.27
C SER A 159 2.37 11.36 30.67
N GLN A 160 2.30 10.46 31.66
CA GLN A 160 2.04 10.80 33.06
C GLN A 160 3.25 11.43 33.77
N ARG A 161 4.40 11.52 33.09
CA ARG A 161 5.64 12.05 33.65
C ARG A 161 5.78 13.52 33.28
N ASP A 162 5.94 14.39 34.28
CA ASP A 162 6.27 15.81 34.09
C ASP A 162 7.75 16.01 33.71
N VAL A 163 8.17 15.44 32.57
CA VAL A 163 9.53 15.60 32.03
C VAL A 163 9.42 16.35 30.72
N GLY A 164 10.04 17.54 30.63
CA GLY A 164 9.82 18.49 29.54
C GLY A 164 10.09 17.98 28.11
N SER A 165 10.91 16.94 27.93
CA SER A 165 11.06 16.21 26.68
C SER A 165 10.87 14.71 26.95
N GLY A 166 9.88 14.09 26.29
CA GLY A 166 9.66 12.64 26.37
C GLY A 166 10.76 11.84 25.66
N PRO A 167 10.88 10.53 25.95
CA PRO A 167 11.76 9.67 25.17
C PRO A 167 11.24 9.53 23.74
N ARG A 168 12.14 9.36 22.77
CA ARG A 168 11.72 9.00 21.42
C ARG A 168 11.08 7.61 21.39
N LEU A 169 9.91 7.46 20.77
CA LEU A 169 9.24 6.17 20.60
C LEU A 169 9.49 5.61 19.21
N TRP A 170 10.08 4.42 19.15
CA TRP A 170 10.25 3.65 17.92
C TRP A 170 9.35 2.41 17.95
N ILE A 171 8.60 2.19 16.89
CA ILE A 171 7.78 0.99 16.70
C ILE A 171 8.34 0.25 15.49
N VAL A 172 8.97 -0.91 15.72
CA VAL A 172 9.56 -1.73 14.66
C VAL A 172 8.61 -2.86 14.32
N THR A 173 8.05 -2.80 13.11
CA THR A 173 7.21 -3.85 12.52
C THR A 173 8.01 -4.68 11.50
N ARG A 174 7.56 -5.90 11.21
CA ARG A 174 8.19 -6.83 10.29
C ARG A 174 7.24 -7.22 9.17
N GLY A 175 7.47 -6.65 8.00
CA GLY A 175 6.69 -6.87 6.79
C GLY A 175 5.23 -6.46 6.94
N ALA A 176 4.94 -5.42 7.73
CA ALA A 176 3.59 -4.91 7.98
C ALA A 176 3.16 -3.87 6.94
N GLN A 177 4.05 -3.45 6.05
CA GLN A 177 3.78 -2.57 4.91
C GLN A 177 4.21 -3.24 3.61
N GLN A 178 3.47 -2.98 2.54
CA GLN A 178 3.87 -3.34 1.19
C GLN A 178 4.71 -2.19 0.62
N VAL A 179 6.02 -2.37 0.55
CA VAL A 179 6.93 -1.35 -0.02
C VAL A 179 7.02 -1.53 -1.54
N SER A 180 7.22 -2.77 -1.97
CA SER A 180 7.21 -3.18 -3.38
C SER A 180 5.94 -3.94 -3.72
N PHE A 181 5.49 -3.81 -4.98
CA PHE A 181 4.34 -4.55 -5.47
C PHE A 181 4.51 -6.07 -5.28
N GLY A 182 3.52 -6.70 -4.66
CA GLY A 182 3.50 -8.15 -4.46
C GLY A 182 4.11 -8.64 -3.15
N GLU A 183 4.69 -7.76 -2.32
CA GLU A 183 5.07 -8.15 -0.95
C GLU A 183 3.82 -8.58 -0.16
N SER A 184 3.88 -9.75 0.47
CA SER A 184 2.88 -10.15 1.47
C SER A 184 2.99 -9.24 2.70
N VAL A 185 1.88 -9.05 3.42
CA VAL A 185 1.78 -8.16 4.59
C VAL A 185 1.44 -8.95 5.84
N THR A 186 2.18 -8.69 6.93
CA THR A 186 1.92 -9.22 8.27
C THR A 186 0.77 -8.44 8.91
N LEU A 187 -0.46 -8.89 8.67
CA LEU A 187 -1.68 -8.17 9.07
C LEU A 187 -1.76 -7.90 10.58
N ALA A 188 -1.27 -8.82 11.40
CA ALA A 188 -1.27 -8.67 12.85
C ALA A 188 -0.45 -7.47 13.35
N GLN A 189 0.41 -6.87 12.51
CA GLN A 189 1.26 -5.72 12.86
C GLN A 189 0.85 -4.44 12.12
N SER A 190 0.01 -4.51 11.08
CA SER A 190 -0.29 -3.37 10.20
C SER A 190 -1.08 -2.26 10.89
N THR A 191 -1.84 -2.58 11.94
CA THR A 191 -2.60 -1.61 12.74
C THR A 191 -1.71 -0.62 13.49
N LEU A 192 -0.46 -1.00 13.76
CA LEU A 192 0.51 -0.17 14.47
C LEU A 192 0.85 1.11 13.70
N ARG A 193 0.73 1.10 12.36
CA ARG A 193 0.86 2.32 11.55
C ARG A 193 -0.20 3.36 11.89
N GLY A 194 -1.44 2.91 12.14
CA GLY A 194 -2.54 3.80 12.49
C GLY A 194 -2.28 4.55 13.79
N ILE A 195 -1.89 3.82 14.85
CA ILE A 195 -1.58 4.45 16.15
C ILE A 195 -0.32 5.30 16.10
N ALA A 196 0.74 4.89 15.39
CA ALA A 196 1.95 5.70 15.25
C ALA A 196 1.65 7.10 14.68
N ARG A 197 0.78 7.18 13.66
CA ARG A 197 0.35 8.46 13.07
C ARG A 197 -0.47 9.33 14.03
N VAL A 198 -1.33 8.71 14.85
CA VAL A 198 -2.08 9.44 15.89
C VAL A 198 -1.13 10.00 16.93
N LEU A 199 -0.17 9.19 17.38
CA LEU A 199 0.82 9.58 18.38
C LEU A 199 1.76 10.70 17.90
N ALA A 200 2.12 10.72 16.63
CA ALA A 200 2.91 11.82 16.06
C ALA A 200 2.20 13.19 16.21
N PHE A 201 0.86 13.21 16.26
CA PHE A 201 0.07 14.42 16.43
C PHE A 201 -0.31 14.70 17.90
N GLU A 202 -0.73 13.68 18.65
CA GLU A 202 -1.19 13.83 20.04
C GLU A 202 -0.04 13.93 21.05
N HIS A 203 1.10 13.30 20.74
CA HIS A 203 2.28 13.22 21.59
C HIS A 203 3.56 13.57 20.82
N PRO A 204 3.69 14.79 20.27
CA PRO A 204 4.85 15.20 19.48
C PRO A 204 6.16 15.15 20.27
N GLU A 205 6.10 15.26 21.61
CA GLU A 205 7.26 15.10 22.51
C GLU A 205 7.91 13.72 22.46
N LEU A 206 7.18 12.70 21.96
CA LEU A 206 7.70 11.34 21.79
C LEU A 206 8.35 11.12 20.42
N ALA A 207 8.25 12.07 19.48
CA ALA A 207 8.79 11.95 18.12
C ALA A 207 8.59 10.54 17.52
N THR A 208 7.35 10.05 17.61
CA THR A 208 7.01 8.64 17.32
C THR A 208 7.35 8.30 15.88
N THR A 209 8.13 7.23 15.67
CA THR A 209 8.48 6.74 14.34
C THR A 209 8.16 5.25 14.22
N ILE A 210 7.44 4.89 13.15
CA ILE A 210 7.25 3.49 12.76
C ILE A 210 8.29 3.11 11.71
N ILE A 211 8.99 2.00 11.95
CA ILE A 211 9.98 1.42 11.05
C ILE A 211 9.49 0.03 10.65
N ASP A 212 9.24 -0.19 9.37
CA ASP A 212 8.90 -1.52 8.85
C ASP A 212 10.12 -2.18 8.19
N VAL A 213 10.55 -3.33 8.70
CA VAL A 213 11.63 -4.15 8.10
C VAL A 213 11.05 -5.35 7.33
N GLU A 214 11.88 -6.20 6.75
CA GLU A 214 11.42 -7.44 6.12
C GLU A 214 10.75 -8.38 7.15
N ALA A 215 9.88 -9.27 6.66
CA ALA A 215 9.08 -10.19 7.47
C ALA A 215 9.91 -11.01 8.50
N GLU A 216 11.09 -11.46 8.10
CA GLU A 216 12.03 -12.19 8.96
C GLU A 216 13.20 -11.30 9.44
N GLY A 217 13.31 -10.06 8.94
CA GLY A 217 14.35 -9.09 9.28
C GLY A 217 15.74 -9.38 8.70
N SER A 218 15.85 -10.39 7.83
CA SER A 218 17.09 -10.70 7.08
C SER A 218 17.40 -9.55 6.12
N GLY A 219 18.58 -8.92 6.25
CA GLY A 219 19.05 -7.88 5.34
C GLY A 219 19.05 -6.46 5.92
N SER A 220 18.09 -6.13 6.79
CA SER A 220 17.95 -4.76 7.34
C SER A 220 18.49 -4.56 8.76
N ALA A 221 19.07 -5.58 9.38
CA ALA A 221 19.48 -5.50 10.79
C ALA A 221 20.50 -4.38 11.10
N GLY A 222 21.53 -4.23 10.26
CA GLY A 222 22.51 -3.14 10.39
C GLY A 222 21.86 -1.77 10.18
N ALA A 223 21.05 -1.63 9.13
CA ALA A 223 20.34 -0.40 8.81
C ALA A 223 19.34 -0.01 9.91
N LEU A 224 18.70 -0.98 10.57
CA LEU A 224 17.81 -0.72 11.72
C LEU A 224 18.60 -0.17 12.91
N VAL A 225 19.76 -0.74 13.24
CA VAL A 225 20.63 -0.22 14.31
C VAL A 225 21.09 1.21 13.98
N ASP A 226 21.45 1.46 12.73
CA ASP A 226 21.81 2.81 12.26
C ASP A 226 20.63 3.78 12.41
N GLU A 227 19.43 3.40 11.98
CA GLU A 227 18.22 4.25 12.10
C GLU A 227 17.85 4.54 13.56
N LEU A 228 17.90 3.54 14.45
CA LEU A 228 17.63 3.71 15.89
C LEU A 228 18.64 4.62 16.59
N CYS A 229 19.84 4.80 16.02
CA CYS A 229 20.88 5.71 16.50
C CYS A 229 20.90 7.05 15.73
N ALA A 230 20.06 7.23 14.71
CA ALA A 230 20.01 8.43 13.91
C ALA A 230 19.00 9.43 14.48
N GLU A 231 19.27 10.72 14.29
CA GLU A 231 18.26 11.77 14.44
C GLU A 231 17.35 11.76 13.21
N SER A 232 16.42 10.80 13.15
CA SER A 232 15.51 10.70 12.02
C SER A 232 14.41 11.75 12.12
N SER A 233 14.16 12.47 11.03
CA SER A 233 13.07 13.46 10.93
C SER A 233 11.80 12.89 10.27
N HIS A 234 11.75 11.58 10.04
CA HIS A 234 10.66 10.94 9.31
C HIS A 234 9.86 10.03 10.24
N ASP A 235 8.52 10.11 10.14
CA ASP A 235 7.61 9.39 11.04
C ASP A 235 7.31 7.97 10.55
N GLU A 236 7.43 7.72 9.23
CA GLU A 236 7.19 6.44 8.59
C GLU A 236 8.38 6.05 7.71
N VAL A 237 9.10 5.00 8.12
CA VAL A 237 10.30 4.48 7.47
C VAL A 237 10.09 3.01 7.14
N ALA A 238 10.62 2.56 6.00
CA ALA A 238 10.77 1.14 5.73
C ALA A 238 12.21 0.83 5.33
N LEU A 239 12.69 -0.34 5.75
CA LEU A 239 14.02 -0.86 5.40
C LEU A 239 13.85 -2.16 4.62
N ARG A 240 14.47 -2.24 3.44
CA ARG A 240 14.51 -3.45 2.59
C ARG A 240 15.93 -3.64 2.05
N ASP A 241 16.56 -4.77 2.35
CA ASP A 241 17.94 -5.11 1.99
C ASP A 241 18.94 -3.98 2.32
N GLY A 242 18.74 -3.31 3.46
CA GLY A 242 19.54 -2.16 3.89
C GLY A 242 19.25 -0.84 3.16
N GLN A 243 18.39 -0.83 2.14
CA GLN A 243 17.88 0.38 1.50
C GLN A 243 16.78 0.99 2.36
N ARG A 244 16.89 2.30 2.60
CA ARG A 244 15.93 3.10 3.34
C ARG A 244 14.87 3.69 2.43
N TYR A 245 13.62 3.62 2.85
CA TYR A 245 12.46 4.20 2.18
C TYR A 245 11.67 5.07 3.15
N VAL A 246 11.04 6.13 2.63
CA VAL A 246 10.10 6.96 3.38
C VAL A 246 8.77 7.06 2.68
N HIS A 247 7.70 7.17 3.44
CA HIS A 247 6.35 7.21 2.90
C HIS A 247 5.95 8.65 2.59
N ARG A 248 5.71 8.96 1.31
CA ARG A 248 5.32 10.28 0.85
C ARG A 248 3.91 10.30 0.28
N LEU A 249 3.19 11.36 0.60
CA LEU A 249 1.94 11.70 -0.07
C LEU A 249 2.27 12.51 -1.32
N VAL A 250 2.01 11.96 -2.50
CA VAL A 250 2.36 12.57 -3.79
C VAL A 250 1.10 12.78 -4.64
N PRO A 251 0.99 13.87 -5.43
CA PRO A 251 -0.16 14.05 -6.32
C PRO A 251 -0.26 12.93 -7.36
N VAL A 252 -1.49 12.46 -7.62
CA VAL A 252 -1.75 11.49 -8.70
C VAL A 252 -1.66 12.19 -10.04
N ALA A 253 -0.82 11.67 -10.95
CA ALA A 253 -0.80 12.13 -12.34
C ALA A 253 -2.08 11.65 -13.04
N VAL A 254 -3.00 12.58 -13.31
CA VAL A 254 -4.19 12.32 -14.12
C VAL A 254 -3.81 12.47 -15.60
N SER A 255 -4.19 11.49 -16.41
CA SER A 255 -3.91 11.53 -17.85
C SER A 255 -4.61 12.72 -18.53
N ALA A 256 -4.18 13.09 -19.75
CA ALA A 256 -4.81 14.15 -20.54
C ALA A 256 -6.31 13.90 -20.86
N GLN A 257 -6.80 12.69 -20.60
CA GLN A 257 -8.19 12.27 -20.78
C GLN A 257 -8.98 12.25 -19.45
N SER A 258 -8.44 12.84 -18.38
CA SER A 258 -9.03 12.83 -17.04
C SER A 258 -9.20 11.42 -16.43
N GLU A 259 -8.50 10.42 -16.97
CA GLU A 259 -8.50 9.07 -16.43
C GLU A 259 -7.41 8.92 -15.37
N PHE A 260 -7.79 8.40 -14.20
CA PHE A 260 -6.87 7.98 -13.16
C PHE A 260 -6.10 6.73 -13.63
N PRO A 261 -4.82 6.59 -13.24
CA PRO A 261 -4.10 5.34 -13.44
C PRO A 261 -4.90 4.19 -12.82
N VAL A 262 -5.11 3.11 -13.57
CA VAL A 262 -5.74 1.90 -13.03
C VAL A 262 -4.78 1.28 -12.01
N GLU A 263 -5.15 1.33 -10.74
CA GLU A 263 -4.41 0.66 -9.67
C GLU A 263 -4.54 -0.87 -9.87
N ARG A 264 -3.40 -1.53 -10.08
CA ARG A 264 -3.36 -2.99 -10.14
C ARG A 264 -3.45 -3.54 -8.73
N ARG A 265 -4.52 -4.27 -8.42
CA ARG A 265 -4.69 -4.96 -7.16
C ARG A 265 -4.42 -6.45 -7.37
N PRO A 266 -3.35 -7.01 -6.80
CA PRO A 266 -3.13 -8.44 -6.88
C PRO A 266 -4.26 -9.13 -6.12
N VAL A 267 -4.85 -10.16 -6.73
CA VAL A 267 -5.88 -10.97 -6.10
C VAL A 267 -5.47 -12.42 -6.25
N ARG A 268 -5.64 -13.20 -5.18
CA ARG A 268 -5.54 -14.65 -5.29
C ARG A 268 -6.83 -15.12 -5.92
N VAL A 269 -6.69 -15.79 -7.06
CA VAL A 269 -7.82 -16.40 -7.77
C VAL A 269 -7.72 -17.89 -7.51
N ASP A 270 -8.71 -18.42 -6.80
CA ASP A 270 -8.85 -19.86 -6.61
C ASP A 270 -9.43 -20.46 -7.90
N LEU A 271 -8.58 -21.23 -8.57
CA LEU A 271 -8.90 -21.87 -9.83
C LEU A 271 -9.75 -23.16 -9.65
N ASP A 272 -9.95 -23.63 -8.44
CA ASP A 272 -10.78 -24.81 -8.16
C ASP A 272 -12.18 -24.43 -7.70
N SER A 273 -12.28 -23.28 -7.03
CA SER A 273 -13.52 -22.78 -6.44
C SER A 273 -14.28 -21.77 -7.30
N GLY A 274 -13.95 -21.61 -8.58
CA GLY A 274 -14.73 -20.72 -9.46
C GLY A 274 -14.30 -19.24 -9.51
N GLY A 275 -13.03 -18.88 -9.24
CA GLY A 275 -12.38 -17.65 -9.79
C GLY A 275 -11.65 -17.74 -11.17
N ALA A 276 -12.06 -16.98 -12.20
CA ALA A 276 -11.47 -17.08 -13.55
C ALA A 276 -10.28 -16.12 -13.74
N VAL A 277 -9.37 -16.44 -14.66
CA VAL A 277 -8.34 -15.50 -15.14
C VAL A 277 -8.35 -15.34 -16.66
N ARG A 278 -7.70 -14.29 -17.15
CA ARG A 278 -7.56 -13.97 -18.58
C ARG A 278 -6.23 -13.27 -18.82
N LEU A 279 -5.50 -13.71 -19.83
CA LEU A 279 -4.32 -13.02 -20.31
C LEU A 279 -4.74 -11.86 -21.24
N GLN A 280 -4.38 -10.62 -20.92
CA GLN A 280 -4.74 -9.42 -21.67
C GLN A 280 -3.54 -8.49 -21.84
N ILE A 281 -3.57 -7.63 -22.86
CA ILE A 281 -2.57 -6.59 -23.09
C ILE A 281 -3.20 -5.26 -22.75
N ASP A 282 -2.68 -4.61 -21.71
CA ASP A 282 -3.21 -3.35 -21.22
C ASP A 282 -2.79 -2.17 -22.10
N GLN A 283 -1.63 -2.29 -22.77
CA GLN A 283 -1.11 -1.27 -23.70
C GLN A 283 -0.76 -1.93 -25.03
N PRO A 284 -1.63 -1.82 -26.06
CA PRO A 284 -1.34 -2.39 -27.39
C PRO A 284 0.00 -1.91 -27.95
N GLY A 285 0.77 -2.83 -28.56
CA GLY A 285 2.11 -2.52 -29.08
C GLY A 285 3.24 -2.75 -28.07
N ARG A 286 2.91 -3.02 -26.81
CA ARG A 286 3.87 -3.33 -25.74
C ARG A 286 3.66 -4.74 -25.23
N LEU A 287 4.54 -5.66 -25.65
CA LEU A 287 4.48 -7.06 -25.20
C LEU A 287 4.75 -7.20 -23.70
N ASP A 288 5.52 -6.28 -23.11
CA ASP A 288 5.76 -6.18 -21.67
C ASP A 288 4.52 -5.71 -20.88
N ALA A 289 3.48 -5.23 -21.58
CA ALA A 289 2.18 -4.88 -20.99
C ALA A 289 1.17 -6.04 -21.02
N LEU A 290 1.60 -7.24 -21.40
CA LEU A 290 0.82 -8.47 -21.28
C LEU A 290 0.72 -8.87 -19.79
N ALA A 291 -0.50 -8.96 -19.28
CA ALA A 291 -0.77 -9.25 -17.87
C ALA A 291 -1.92 -10.25 -17.72
N VAL A 292 -1.93 -10.98 -16.60
CA VAL A 292 -3.04 -11.84 -16.20
C VAL A 292 -4.01 -11.02 -15.37
N HIS A 293 -5.29 -11.02 -15.77
CA HIS A 293 -6.36 -10.32 -15.08
C HIS A 293 -7.33 -11.33 -14.49
N ALA A 294 -7.69 -11.13 -13.23
CA ALA A 294 -8.82 -11.81 -12.63
C ALA A 294 -10.11 -11.42 -13.37
N MET A 295 -10.98 -12.40 -13.54
CA MET A 295 -12.26 -12.27 -14.19
C MET A 295 -13.38 -12.60 -13.22
N ARG A 296 -14.48 -11.85 -13.34
CA ARG A 296 -15.73 -12.26 -12.72
C ARG A 296 -16.26 -13.50 -13.44
N HIS A 297 -16.53 -14.56 -12.69
CA HIS A 297 -17.24 -15.73 -13.22
C HIS A 297 -18.65 -15.34 -13.66
N VAL A 298 -19.02 -15.77 -14.86
CA VAL A 298 -20.36 -15.57 -15.43
C VAL A 298 -20.88 -16.95 -15.82
N PRO A 299 -21.97 -17.44 -15.20
CA PRO A 299 -22.54 -18.73 -15.55
C PRO A 299 -22.95 -18.78 -17.03
N PRO A 300 -22.75 -19.92 -17.72
CA PRO A 300 -23.16 -20.05 -19.11
C PRO A 300 -24.69 -19.94 -19.25
N ALA A 301 -25.14 -19.31 -20.33
CA ALA A 301 -26.55 -19.34 -20.73
C ALA A 301 -26.97 -20.74 -21.21
N ALA A 302 -28.28 -20.94 -21.44
CA ALA A 302 -28.85 -22.24 -21.83
C ALA A 302 -28.27 -22.83 -23.14
N ASP A 303 -27.71 -21.98 -24.00
CA ASP A 303 -27.08 -22.33 -25.27
C ASP A 303 -25.54 -22.29 -25.23
N GLN A 304 -24.95 -22.14 -24.05
CA GLN A 304 -23.51 -22.03 -23.84
C GLN A 304 -22.99 -23.16 -22.98
N VAL A 305 -21.71 -23.48 -23.16
CA VAL A 305 -20.97 -24.39 -22.29
C VAL A 305 -19.74 -23.66 -21.75
N GLU A 306 -19.41 -23.94 -20.50
CA GLU A 306 -18.17 -23.48 -19.90
C GLU A 306 -17.10 -24.57 -20.03
N ILE A 307 -15.89 -24.19 -20.46
CA ILE A 307 -14.78 -25.12 -20.72
C ILE A 307 -13.62 -24.77 -19.80
N ARG A 308 -13.07 -25.79 -19.12
CA ARG A 308 -11.81 -25.70 -18.40
C ARG A 308 -10.65 -25.77 -19.40
N VAL A 309 -9.97 -24.64 -19.62
CA VAL A 309 -8.83 -24.57 -20.54
C VAL A 309 -7.55 -25.00 -19.82
N VAL A 310 -7.02 -26.17 -20.17
CA VAL A 310 -5.71 -26.67 -19.70
C VAL A 310 -4.56 -26.11 -20.55
N ALA A 311 -4.81 -25.88 -21.84
CA ALA A 311 -3.87 -25.27 -22.77
C ALA A 311 -4.61 -24.52 -23.87
N ALA A 312 -4.04 -23.40 -24.31
CA ALA A 312 -4.52 -22.63 -25.45
C ALA A 312 -3.38 -22.41 -26.45
N GLY A 313 -3.66 -22.56 -27.74
CA GLY A 313 -2.70 -22.25 -28.79
C GLY A 313 -2.57 -20.73 -28.99
N VAL A 314 -1.37 -20.27 -29.30
CA VAL A 314 -1.10 -18.87 -29.69
C VAL A 314 -0.97 -18.80 -31.20
N SER A 315 -1.79 -17.98 -31.85
CA SER A 315 -1.77 -17.81 -33.31
C SER A 315 -0.97 -16.57 -33.76
N ALA A 316 -0.60 -16.49 -35.04
CA ALA A 316 0.01 -15.29 -35.61
C ALA A 316 -0.90 -14.05 -35.49
N GLY A 317 -2.22 -14.23 -35.52
CA GLY A 317 -3.19 -13.16 -35.29
C GLY A 317 -3.11 -12.61 -33.86
N ASP A 318 -2.77 -13.45 -32.89
CA ASP A 318 -2.62 -13.05 -31.49
C ASP A 318 -1.34 -12.23 -31.29
N VAL A 319 -0.26 -12.62 -31.96
CA VAL A 319 0.98 -11.82 -32.01
C VAL A 319 0.73 -10.44 -32.64
N LEU A 320 -0.05 -10.37 -33.73
CA LEU A 320 -0.40 -9.09 -34.37
C LEU A 320 -1.28 -8.20 -33.50
N LYS A 321 -2.22 -8.77 -32.75
CA LYS A 321 -3.00 -8.01 -31.75
C LYS A 321 -2.09 -7.46 -30.66
N ALA A 322 -1.13 -8.27 -30.23
CA ALA A 322 -0.23 -7.93 -29.15
C ALA A 322 0.77 -6.83 -29.50
N THR A 323 1.34 -6.92 -30.68
CA THR A 323 2.29 -5.95 -31.24
C THR A 323 1.62 -4.71 -31.83
N GLY A 324 0.28 -4.60 -31.76
CA GLY A 324 -0.46 -3.45 -32.28
C GLY A 324 -0.63 -3.43 -33.80
N GLY A 325 -0.13 -4.43 -34.52
CA GLY A 325 -0.22 -4.55 -35.98
C GLY A 325 -1.58 -5.05 -36.51
N TYR A 326 -2.55 -5.31 -35.63
CA TYR A 326 -3.87 -5.82 -36.03
C TYR A 326 -4.82 -4.69 -36.50
N PRO A 327 -5.32 -4.75 -37.75
CA PRO A 327 -6.21 -3.74 -38.29
C PRO A 327 -7.63 -3.93 -37.72
N THR A 328 -8.05 -3.11 -36.75
CA THR A 328 -9.49 -2.90 -36.46
C THR A 328 -9.78 -1.43 -36.21
N GLY A 329 -10.95 -0.98 -36.67
CA GLY A 329 -11.48 0.37 -36.47
C GLY A 329 -11.83 0.70 -35.00
N PRO A 330 -12.28 1.95 -34.73
CA PRO A 330 -12.13 2.62 -33.44
C PRO A 330 -12.97 2.11 -32.25
N THR A 331 -13.78 1.05 -32.39
CA THR A 331 -14.77 0.66 -31.36
C THR A 331 -14.72 -0.81 -30.90
N ALA A 332 -13.76 -1.61 -31.35
CA ALA A 332 -13.64 -2.98 -30.86
C ALA A 332 -12.98 -3.00 -29.46
N ARG A 333 -13.74 -3.27 -28.39
CA ARG A 333 -13.19 -3.68 -27.10
C ARG A 333 -12.34 -4.94 -27.30
N ARG A 334 -11.01 -4.78 -27.32
CA ARG A 334 -10.04 -5.86 -27.60
C ARG A 334 -9.79 -6.66 -26.32
N SER A 335 -10.77 -7.47 -25.94
CA SER A 335 -10.67 -8.34 -24.78
C SER A 335 -10.36 -9.77 -25.23
N TRP A 336 -9.25 -10.32 -24.76
CA TRP A 336 -8.94 -11.76 -24.81
C TRP A 336 -9.86 -12.50 -23.86
N ALA A 337 -10.24 -13.75 -24.03
CA ALA A 337 -10.89 -14.53 -22.97
C ALA A 337 -10.33 -15.94 -23.04
N VAL A 338 -9.51 -16.33 -22.07
CA VAL A 338 -9.05 -17.71 -21.95
C VAL A 338 -9.28 -18.08 -20.49
N ASN A 339 -10.41 -18.73 -20.22
CA ASN A 339 -10.81 -19.14 -18.88
C ASN A 339 -9.95 -20.35 -18.45
N ALA A 340 -8.91 -20.12 -17.66
CA ALA A 340 -8.03 -21.17 -17.16
C ALA A 340 -8.39 -21.57 -15.73
N TRP A 341 -8.38 -22.89 -15.45
CA TRP A 341 -8.65 -23.51 -14.16
C TRP A 341 -7.92 -24.86 -14.06
N ASP A 342 -7.31 -25.23 -12.91
CA ASP A 342 -6.65 -26.54 -12.71
C ASP A 342 -6.89 -27.05 -11.28
N THR A 343 -7.05 -28.40 -11.17
CA THR A 343 -7.84 -29.27 -10.25
C THR A 343 -7.69 -29.23 -8.73
#